data_AF-A0A521ZKV3-F1
#
_entry.id   AF-A0A521ZKV3-F1
#
_cell.length_a   1.000
_cell.length_b   1.000
_cell.length_c   1.000
_cell.angle_alpha   90.00
_cell.angle_beta   90.00
_cell.angle_gamma   90.00
#
_symmetry.space_group_name_H-M   'P 1'
#
loop_
_entity.id
_entity.type
_entity.pdbx_description
1 polymer ?
#
loop_
_entity_poly.entity_id
_entity_poly.type
_entity_poly.pdbx_seq_one_letter_code
_entity_poly.pdbx_strand_id
1 'polypeptide(L)'
;RVHDGGTYVNMEGPAFSTRAESLTNHKLGYDVIGMTNLGEAKCAREAEIAYATMAMITDYDCWKVDEAHVTVEMVIANLMRNAATAKAVVARTIAQIPAEPDWSCHSALQNAIMTDRKVWPKKTITELKPILAKYL
;
A
#
# COMPACT_ATOMS: atom_id res chain seq x y z
N ARG A 1 -3.32 -17.12 -10.89
CA ARG A 1 -4.71 -16.79 -10.50
C ARG A 1 -4.71 -15.36 -9.98
N VAL A 2 -5.75 -14.58 -10.24
CA VAL A 2 -5.91 -13.23 -9.69
C VAL A 2 -7.06 -13.26 -8.69
N HIS A 3 -6.92 -12.48 -7.62
CA HIS A 3 -7.95 -12.26 -6.61
C HIS A 3 -8.30 -10.77 -6.64
N ASP A 4 -9.60 -10.47 -6.73
CA ASP A 4 -10.11 -9.11 -6.65
C ASP A 4 -10.55 -8.85 -5.21
N GLY A 5 -9.89 -7.88 -4.57
CA GLY A 5 -10.01 -7.61 -3.14
C GLY A 5 -9.06 -8.43 -2.26
N GLY A 6 -9.22 -8.20 -0.96
CA GLY A 6 -8.39 -8.78 0.10
C GLY A 6 -7.95 -7.71 1.11
N THR A 7 -7.71 -8.12 2.34
CA THR A 7 -7.27 -7.27 3.44
C THR A 7 -5.78 -7.43 3.65
N TYR A 8 -5.03 -6.35 3.41
CA TYR A 8 -3.59 -6.29 3.63
C TYR A 8 -3.28 -5.90 5.08
N VAL A 9 -2.45 -6.70 5.76
CA VAL A 9 -1.85 -6.32 7.05
C VAL A 9 -0.41 -5.87 6.85
N ASN A 10 -0.08 -4.70 7.39
CA ASN A 10 1.29 -4.20 7.40
C ASN A 10 1.94 -4.55 8.73
N MET A 11 3.09 -5.21 8.70
CA MET A 11 3.98 -5.36 9.85
C MET A 11 5.23 -4.49 9.67
N GLU A 12 5.95 -4.21 10.75
CA GLU A 12 7.15 -3.35 10.68
C GLU A 12 8.33 -4.02 9.94
N GLY A 13 8.57 -5.32 10.16
CA GLY A 13 9.79 -5.98 9.70
C GLY A 13 11.04 -5.57 10.49
N PRO A 14 12.27 -5.92 10.04
CA PRO A 14 12.59 -6.70 8.83
C PRO A 14 12.45 -8.22 9.04
N ALA A 15 12.25 -8.67 10.29
CA ALA A 15 12.01 -10.08 10.57
C ALA A 15 10.61 -10.49 10.06
N PHE A 16 10.51 -11.69 9.50
CA PHE A 16 9.22 -12.30 9.20
C PHE A 16 8.43 -12.60 10.48
N SER A 17 7.12 -12.75 10.34
CA SER A 17 6.25 -13.12 11.44
C SER A 17 6.68 -14.46 12.06
N THR A 18 6.51 -14.57 13.37
CA THR A 18 6.39 -15.84 14.05
C THR A 18 5.09 -16.53 13.64
N ARG A 19 5.04 -17.85 13.81
CA ARG A 19 3.83 -18.62 13.51
C ARG A 19 2.61 -18.17 14.33
N ALA A 20 2.83 -17.72 15.57
CA ALA A 20 1.75 -17.21 16.42
C ALA A 20 1.15 -15.92 15.84
N GLU A 21 1.98 -15.02 15.32
CA GLU A 21 1.53 -13.80 14.64
C GLU A 21 0.80 -14.14 13.34
N SER A 22 1.36 -15.03 12.51
CA SER A 22 0.74 -15.47 11.25
C SER A 22 -0.65 -16.09 11.46
N LEU A 23 -0.79 -16.99 12.44
CA LEU A 23 -2.08 -17.56 12.82
C LEU A 23 -3.06 -16.53 13.38
N THR A 24 -2.56 -15.51 14.09
CA THR A 24 -3.41 -14.42 14.60
C THR A 24 -3.93 -13.57 13.46
N ASN A 25 -3.06 -13.19 12.52
CA ASN A 25 -3.43 -12.44 11.32
C ASN A 25 -4.49 -13.17 10.49
N HIS A 26 -4.31 -14.48 10.29
CA HIS A 26 -5.29 -15.31 9.60
C HIS A 26 -6.62 -15.38 10.36
N LYS A 27 -6.61 -15.50 11.70
CA LYS A 27 -7.84 -15.47 12.51
C LYS A 27 -8.56 -14.13 12.45
N LEU A 28 -7.82 -13.03 12.28
CA LEU A 28 -8.37 -11.68 12.10
C LEU A 28 -8.91 -11.44 10.69
N GLY A 29 -8.76 -12.40 9.76
CA GLY A 29 -9.29 -12.31 8.40
C GLY A 29 -8.42 -11.49 7.45
N TYR A 30 -7.13 -11.35 7.74
CA TYR A 30 -6.18 -10.76 6.78
C TYR A 30 -5.80 -11.77 5.71
N ASP A 31 -5.78 -11.32 4.46
CA ASP A 31 -5.52 -12.15 3.28
C ASP A 31 -4.05 -12.14 2.89
N VAL A 32 -3.37 -11.00 3.06
CA VAL A 32 -1.97 -10.82 2.69
C VAL A 32 -1.23 -10.00 3.72
N ILE A 33 0.06 -10.29 3.90
CA ILE A 33 0.96 -9.54 4.79
C ILE A 33 2.09 -8.90 3.98
N GLY A 34 2.51 -7.71 4.40
CA GLY A 34 3.71 -7.06 3.86
C GLY A 34 4.22 -5.99 4.84
N MET A 35 5.17 -5.17 4.38
CA MET A 35 5.90 -4.24 5.25
C MET A 35 5.90 -2.78 4.78
N THR A 36 5.31 -2.47 3.62
CA THR A 36 5.53 -1.15 2.97
C THR A 36 4.29 -0.27 2.82
N ASN A 37 3.11 -0.84 2.52
CA ASN A 37 2.01 -0.03 1.99
C ASN A 37 1.25 0.83 3.00
N LEU A 38 1.38 0.60 4.33
CA LEU A 38 0.61 1.38 5.32
C LEU A 38 0.94 2.88 5.27
N GLY A 39 2.23 3.23 5.31
CA GLY A 39 2.68 4.61 5.23
C GLY A 39 2.40 5.22 3.86
N GLU A 40 2.68 4.45 2.79
CA GLU A 40 2.44 4.89 1.41
C GLU A 40 0.98 5.24 1.15
N ALA A 41 0.04 4.38 1.54
CA ALA A 41 -1.39 4.59 1.31
C ALA A 41 -1.93 5.80 2.10
N LYS A 42 -1.44 6.01 3.33
CA LYS A 42 -1.79 7.18 4.15
C LYS A 42 -1.27 8.47 3.54
N CYS A 43 0.02 8.52 3.20
CA CYS A 43 0.63 9.69 2.57
C CYS A 43 0.01 10.00 1.20
N ALA A 44 -0.29 8.98 0.39
CA ALA A 44 -0.96 9.16 -0.89
C ALA A 44 -2.36 9.78 -0.70
N ARG A 45 -3.10 9.33 0.32
CA ARG A 45 -4.41 9.93 0.64
C ARG A 45 -4.29 11.39 1.07
N GLU A 46 -3.32 11.73 1.92
CA GLU A 46 -3.06 13.11 2.35
C GLU A 46 -2.63 14.00 1.19
N ALA A 47 -1.89 13.44 0.22
CA ALA A 47 -1.49 14.11 -1.02
C ALA A 47 -2.59 14.15 -2.09
N GLU A 48 -3.80 13.66 -1.79
CA GLU A 48 -4.93 13.55 -2.72
C GLU A 48 -4.63 12.71 -3.98
N ILE A 49 -3.77 11.69 -3.87
CA ILE A 49 -3.40 10.78 -4.96
C ILE A 49 -4.25 9.50 -4.85
N ALA A 50 -4.92 9.12 -5.94
CA ALA A 50 -5.56 7.80 -6.04
C ALA A 50 -4.52 6.68 -5.91
N TYR A 51 -4.67 5.83 -4.90
CA TYR A 51 -3.72 4.77 -4.57
C TYR A 51 -4.42 3.42 -4.54
N ALA A 52 -3.81 2.44 -5.21
CA ALA A 52 -4.23 1.05 -5.20
C ALA A 52 -3.01 0.13 -5.16
N THR A 53 -3.15 -1.01 -4.49
CA THR A 53 -2.09 -2.01 -4.34
C THR A 53 -2.37 -3.22 -5.23
N MET A 54 -1.37 -3.62 -6.02
CA MET A 54 -1.32 -4.96 -6.64
C MET A 54 -0.32 -5.80 -5.85
N ALA A 55 -0.82 -6.59 -4.90
CA ALA A 55 0.02 -7.45 -4.06
C ALA A 55 0.45 -8.71 -4.82
N MET A 56 1.75 -8.92 -4.93
CA MET A 56 2.33 -10.07 -5.63
C MET A 56 2.71 -11.14 -4.61
N ILE A 57 1.91 -12.20 -4.50
CA ILE A 57 2.14 -13.27 -3.51
C ILE A 57 3.45 -14.00 -3.81
N THR A 58 4.35 -14.04 -2.82
CA THR A 58 5.63 -14.75 -2.90
C THR A 58 5.62 -16.07 -2.14
N ASP A 59 4.81 -16.21 -1.10
CA ASP A 59 4.79 -17.34 -0.18
C ASP A 59 3.54 -17.28 0.70
N TYR A 60 3.41 -18.23 1.63
CA TYR A 60 2.29 -18.35 2.57
C TYR A 60 2.67 -17.91 3.99
N ASP A 61 3.65 -17.02 4.14
CA ASP A 61 4.19 -16.66 5.45
C ASP A 61 4.61 -17.94 6.22
N CYS A 62 4.23 -18.09 7.49
CA CYS A 62 4.64 -19.25 8.30
C CYS A 62 3.48 -20.01 8.97
N TRP A 63 2.23 -19.78 8.55
CA TRP A 63 1.06 -20.47 9.13
C TRP A 63 0.91 -21.92 8.65
N LYS A 64 1.28 -22.21 7.39
CA LYS A 64 1.13 -23.53 6.77
C LYS A 64 2.23 -24.47 7.26
N VAL A 65 1.86 -25.72 7.59
CA VAL A 65 2.75 -26.71 8.23
C VAL A 65 3.30 -27.73 7.23
N ASP A 66 2.54 -27.91 6.17
CA ASP A 66 2.68 -28.91 5.11
C ASP A 66 3.46 -28.36 3.90
N GLU A 67 3.94 -27.11 3.98
CA GLU A 67 4.90 -26.52 3.04
C GLU A 67 6.21 -26.11 3.76
N ALA A 68 7.30 -26.06 3.00
CA ALA A 68 8.59 -25.59 3.51
C ALA A 68 8.47 -24.15 4.02
N HIS A 69 9.15 -23.83 5.13
CA HIS A 69 9.21 -22.47 5.66
C HIS A 69 9.70 -21.49 4.59
N VAL A 70 9.19 -20.26 4.66
CA VAL A 70 9.66 -19.18 3.77
C VAL A 70 11.17 -19.00 3.93
N THR A 71 11.89 -19.12 2.83
CA THR A 71 13.32 -18.78 2.74
C THR A 71 13.50 -17.59 1.81
N VAL A 72 14.59 -16.85 2.02
CA VAL A 72 14.92 -15.68 1.19
C VAL A 72 15.05 -16.07 -0.29
N GLU A 73 15.59 -17.25 -0.59
CA GLU A 73 15.76 -17.77 -1.95
C GLU A 73 14.41 -18.03 -2.64
N MET A 74 13.45 -18.63 -1.92
CA MET A 74 12.09 -18.84 -2.44
C MET A 74 11.41 -17.52 -2.77
N VAL A 75 11.54 -16.54 -1.88
CA VAL A 75 11.00 -15.19 -2.09
C VAL A 75 11.63 -14.54 -3.33
N ILE A 76 12.95 -14.58 -3.49
CA ILE A 76 13.65 -13.98 -4.63
C ILE A 76 13.22 -14.64 -5.95
N ALA A 77 13.13 -15.96 -6.01
CA ALA A 77 12.72 -16.67 -7.22
C ALA A 77 11.28 -16.32 -7.64
N ASN A 78 10.37 -16.21 -6.67
CA ASN A 78 8.98 -15.82 -6.92
C ASN A 78 8.88 -14.33 -7.27
N LEU A 79 9.65 -13.47 -6.62
CA LEU A 79 9.73 -12.03 -6.90
C LEU A 79 10.13 -11.78 -8.35
N MET A 80 11.15 -12.46 -8.87
CA MET A 80 11.59 -12.27 -10.26
C MET A 80 10.52 -12.67 -11.28
N ARG A 81 9.81 -13.78 -11.04
CA ARG A 81 8.67 -14.21 -11.88
C ARG A 81 7.50 -13.21 -11.79
N ASN A 82 7.21 -12.74 -10.58
CA ASN A 82 6.15 -11.77 -10.32
C ASN A 82 6.46 -10.41 -10.97
N ALA A 83 7.73 -9.98 -10.98
CA ALA A 83 8.13 -8.69 -11.55
C ALA A 83 7.80 -8.57 -13.05
N ALA A 84 8.01 -9.62 -13.84
CA ALA A 84 7.65 -9.63 -15.25
C ALA A 84 6.13 -9.48 -15.45
N THR A 85 5.34 -10.20 -14.67
CA THR A 85 3.88 -10.13 -14.69
C THR A 85 3.39 -8.73 -14.27
N ALA A 86 3.94 -8.19 -13.19
CA ALA A 86 3.60 -6.87 -12.67
C ALA A 86 3.85 -5.77 -13.71
N LYS A 87 5.01 -5.79 -14.38
CA LYS A 87 5.33 -4.84 -15.46
C LYS A 87 4.29 -4.90 -16.60
N ALA A 88 3.93 -6.11 -17.03
CA ALA A 88 2.94 -6.29 -18.10
C ALA A 88 1.53 -5.82 -17.69
N VAL A 89 1.14 -6.01 -16.42
CA VAL A 89 -0.12 -5.48 -15.90
C VAL A 89 -0.08 -3.95 -15.86
N VAL A 90 0.94 -3.36 -15.24
CA VAL A 90 1.09 -1.90 -15.15
C VAL A 90 1.06 -1.23 -16.52
N ALA A 91 1.78 -1.76 -17.51
CA ALA A 91 1.78 -1.20 -18.87
C ALA A 91 0.37 -1.17 -19.51
N ARG A 92 -0.45 -2.20 -19.26
CA ARG A 92 -1.84 -2.27 -19.76
C ARG A 92 -2.80 -1.40 -18.95
N THR A 93 -2.57 -1.28 -17.64
CA THR A 93 -3.42 -0.50 -16.75
C THR A 93 -3.24 1.00 -16.98
N ILE A 94 -2.01 1.49 -17.18
CA ILE A 94 -1.74 2.93 -17.39
C ILE A 94 -2.59 3.50 -18.53
N ALA A 95 -2.72 2.77 -19.65
CA ALA A 95 -3.51 3.20 -20.80
C ALA A 95 -5.02 3.29 -20.53
N GLN A 96 -5.50 2.69 -19.43
CA GLN A 96 -6.92 2.68 -19.04
C GLN A 96 -7.21 3.67 -17.91
N ILE A 97 -6.19 4.28 -17.29
CA ILE A 97 -6.39 5.31 -16.27
C ILE A 97 -6.81 6.61 -16.98
N PRO A 98 -7.94 7.23 -16.59
CA PRO A 98 -8.37 8.52 -17.11
C PRO A 98 -7.27 9.58 -16.94
N ALA A 99 -7.16 10.48 -17.92
CA ALA A 99 -6.19 11.57 -17.86
C ALA A 99 -6.59 12.63 -16.80
N GLU A 100 -7.90 12.81 -16.60
CA GLU A 100 -8.44 13.76 -15.65
C GLU A 100 -8.84 13.05 -14.34
N PRO A 101 -8.37 13.52 -13.17
CA PRO A 101 -8.68 12.91 -11.89
C PRO A 101 -10.12 13.26 -11.43
N ASP A 102 -11.01 12.26 -11.36
CA ASP A 102 -12.43 12.47 -11.01
C ASP A 102 -12.90 11.69 -9.76
N TRP A 103 -12.02 10.91 -9.14
CA TRP A 103 -12.34 10.19 -7.89
C TRP A 103 -12.38 11.08 -6.65
N SER A 104 -13.20 10.70 -5.67
CA SER A 104 -13.38 11.41 -4.39
C SER A 104 -12.10 11.56 -3.56
N CYS A 105 -11.10 10.70 -3.75
CA CYS A 105 -9.81 10.84 -3.07
C CYS A 105 -9.03 12.08 -3.50
N HIS A 106 -9.30 12.63 -4.69
CA HIS A 106 -8.67 13.85 -5.20
C HIS A 106 -9.16 15.13 -4.50
N SER A 107 -10.06 15.01 -3.53
CA SER A 107 -10.49 16.09 -2.64
C SER A 107 -10.44 15.70 -1.16
N ALA A 108 -9.68 14.65 -0.81
CA ALA A 108 -9.64 14.10 0.54
C ALA A 108 -9.11 15.09 1.60
N LEU A 109 -8.25 16.04 1.21
CA LEU A 109 -7.61 16.98 2.13
C LEU A 109 -8.53 18.15 2.49
N GLN A 110 -9.54 18.44 1.67
CA GLN A 110 -10.42 19.61 1.77
C GLN A 110 -10.96 19.86 3.19
N ASN A 111 -11.34 18.79 3.90
CA ASN A 111 -11.92 18.86 5.24
C ASN A 111 -11.10 18.08 6.29
N ALA A 112 -9.87 17.70 5.97
CA ALA A 112 -9.05 16.87 6.86
C ALA A 112 -8.20 17.70 7.85
N ILE A 113 -7.93 18.98 7.54
CA ILE A 113 -7.12 19.84 8.40
C ILE A 113 -8.04 20.63 9.34
N MET A 114 -8.04 20.24 10.63
CA MET A 114 -8.88 20.88 11.65
C MET A 114 -8.25 22.17 12.22
N THR A 115 -6.95 22.35 12.08
CA THR A 115 -6.24 23.51 12.62
C THR A 115 -6.65 24.78 11.88
N ASP A 116 -7.06 25.83 12.61
CA ASP A 116 -7.42 27.12 12.00
C ASP A 116 -6.26 27.66 11.15
N ARG A 117 -6.55 28.00 9.90
CA ARG A 117 -5.58 28.50 8.92
C ARG A 117 -4.83 29.75 9.40
N LYS A 118 -5.42 30.54 10.28
CA LYS A 118 -4.79 31.76 10.86
C LYS A 118 -3.54 31.47 11.67
N VAL A 119 -3.41 30.25 12.23
CA VAL A 119 -2.26 29.88 13.06
C VAL A 119 -1.24 29.01 12.33
N TRP A 120 -1.41 28.80 11.03
CA TRP A 120 -0.50 27.96 10.26
C TRP A 120 0.88 28.63 10.11
N PRO A 121 1.98 27.95 10.50
CA PRO A 121 3.32 28.50 10.34
C PRO A 121 3.68 28.68 8.86
N LYS A 122 4.23 29.85 8.50
CA LYS A 122 4.66 30.16 7.12
C LYS A 122 5.62 29.11 6.54
N LYS A 123 6.54 28.61 7.38
CA LYS A 123 7.49 27.54 7.01
C LYS A 123 6.75 26.28 6.58
N THR A 124 5.84 25.78 7.41
CA THR A 124 5.05 24.56 7.13
C THR A 124 4.18 24.71 5.89
N ILE A 125 3.55 25.87 5.68
CA ILE A 125 2.79 26.16 4.45
C ILE A 125 3.68 26.04 3.21
N THR A 126 4.92 26.53 3.30
CA THR A 126 5.87 26.51 2.19
C THR A 126 6.34 25.08 1.89
N GLU A 127 6.68 24.31 2.93
CA GLU A 127 7.12 22.91 2.82
C GLU A 127 6.02 22.00 2.29
N LEU A 128 4.77 22.20 2.74
CA LEU A 128 3.60 21.41 2.32
C LEU A 128 2.88 21.99 1.11
N LYS A 129 3.43 23.03 0.46
CA LYS A 129 2.85 23.63 -0.75
C LYS A 129 2.46 22.61 -1.82
N PRO A 130 3.23 21.54 -2.10
CA PRO A 130 2.86 20.55 -3.13
C PRO A 130 1.49 19.89 -2.92
N ILE A 131 1.06 19.73 -1.67
CA ILE A 131 -0.23 19.10 -1.33
C ILE A 131 -1.29 20.12 -0.91
N LEU A 132 -0.88 21.29 -0.39
CA LEU A 132 -1.79 22.33 0.09
C LEU A 132 -2.21 23.33 -0.98
N ALA A 133 -1.50 23.44 -2.12
CA ALA A 133 -1.68 24.53 -3.09
C ALA A 133 -3.13 24.76 -3.54
N LYS A 134 -3.95 23.71 -3.61
CA LYS A 134 -5.37 23.77 -3.96
C LYS A 134 -6.26 24.46 -2.90
N TYR A 135 -5.80 24.50 -1.65
CA TYR A 135 -6.57 24.98 -0.49
C TYR A 135 -5.98 26.25 0.16
N LEU A 136 -4.87 26.76 -0.39
CA LEU A 136 -4.29 28.06 -0.04
C LEU A 136 -4.95 29.15 -0.87
#